data_AF-A0A1B6J8X9-F1
#
_entry.id   AF-A0A1B6J8X9-F1
#
_cell.length_a   1.000
_cell.length_b   1.000
_cell.length_c   1.000
_cell.angle_alpha   90.00
_cell.angle_beta   90.00
_cell.angle_gamma   90.00
#
_symmetry.space_group_name_H-M   'P 1'
#
loop_
_entity.id
_entity.type
_entity.pdbx_description
1 polymer ?
#
loop_
_entity_poly.entity_id
_entity_poly.type
_entity_poly.pdbx_seq_one_letter_code
_entity_poly.pdbx_strand_id
1 'polypeptide(L)'
;GNMFSFMTYVGTLYVYSIGPYVSYHTLAITAVVVPIYLLTMMFSIPESPYYFLIRNDREGAKKSLRWLRAEMDNHNLELEVDKIEEVVLQQMKNTGSIAAIFTTR
;
A
#
# COMPACT_ATOMS: atom_id res chain seq x y z
N GLY A 1 -16.81 -3.11 6.52
CA GLY A 1 -17.01 -3.78 7.81
C GLY A 1 -16.45 -5.20 7.83
N ASN A 2 -16.97 -6.10 7.00
CA ASN A 2 -16.78 -7.54 7.19
C ASN A 2 -15.35 -8.08 6.96
N MET A 3 -14.54 -7.49 6.08
CA MET A 3 -13.17 -7.99 5.81
C MET A 3 -12.25 -7.86 7.03
N PHE A 4 -12.36 -6.74 7.76
CA PHE A 4 -11.57 -6.51 8.98
C PHE A 4 -11.94 -7.51 10.08
N SER A 5 -13.23 -7.77 10.25
CA SER A 5 -13.72 -8.77 11.20
C SER A 5 -13.21 -10.17 10.86
N PHE A 6 -13.25 -10.55 9.58
CA PHE A 6 -12.76 -11.85 9.13
C PHE A 6 -11.27 -12.06 9.43
N MET A 7 -10.44 -11.06 9.14
CA MET A 7 -9.00 -11.11 9.43
C MET A 7 -8.72 -11.27 10.93
N THR A 8 -9.51 -10.59 11.77
CA THR A 8 -9.42 -10.70 13.24
C THR A 8 -9.82 -12.09 13.73
N TYR A 9 -10.91 -12.67 13.20
CA TYR A 9 -11.33 -14.02 13.56
C TYR A 9 -10.30 -15.08 13.16
N VAL A 10 -9.71 -14.97 11.96
CA VAL A 10 -8.65 -15.89 11.51
C VAL A 10 -7.44 -15.85 12.43
N GLY A 11 -6.97 -14.66 12.81
CA GLY A 11 -5.85 -14.51 13.76
C GLY A 11 -6.18 -15.11 15.13
N THR A 12 -7.42 -14.93 15.60
CA THR A 12 -7.87 -15.46 16.89
C THR A 12 -7.95 -16.99 16.86
N LEU A 13 -8.49 -17.59 15.79
CA LEU A 13 -8.52 -19.03 15.59
C LEU A 13 -7.12 -19.65 15.53
N TYR A 14 -6.17 -18.97 14.89
CA TYR A 14 -4.77 -19.41 14.86
C TYR A 14 -4.16 -19.50 16.27
N VAL A 15 -4.36 -18.47 17.11
CA VAL A 15 -3.86 -18.45 18.48
C VAL A 15 -4.51 -19.53 19.34
N TYR A 16 -5.83 -19.73 19.24
CA TYR A 16 -6.51 -20.77 20.01
C TYR A 16 -6.16 -22.19 19.54
N SER A 17 -5.89 -22.39 18.25
CA SER A 17 -5.51 -23.71 17.72
C SER A 17 -4.12 -24.14 18.18
N ILE A 18 -3.19 -23.19 18.31
CA ILE A 18 -1.79 -23.45 18.69
C ILE A 18 -1.59 -23.32 20.20
N GLY A 19 -2.40 -22.49 20.86
CA GLY A 19 -2.32 -22.18 22.29
C GLY A 19 -2.15 -23.38 23.23
N PRO A 20 -2.95 -24.45 23.13
CA PRO A 20 -2.84 -25.59 24.03
C PRO A 20 -1.65 -26.51 23.73
N TYR A 21 -1.04 -26.42 22.54
CA TYR A 21 0.08 -27.27 22.13
C TYR A 21 1.44 -26.64 22.44
N VAL A 22 1.50 -25.37 22.85
CA VAL A 22 2.75 -24.62 22.90
C VAL A 22 2.84 -23.72 24.13
N SER A 23 4.03 -23.63 24.73
CA SER A 23 4.33 -22.77 25.89
C SER A 23 4.16 -21.27 25.58
N TYR A 24 3.86 -20.46 26.61
CA TYR A 24 3.63 -19.02 26.52
C TYR A 24 4.78 -18.26 25.82
N HIS A 25 6.02 -18.71 26.04
CA HIS A 25 7.19 -18.12 25.39
C HIS A 25 7.17 -18.30 23.87
N THR A 26 6.76 -19.47 23.38
CA THR A 26 6.72 -19.75 21.95
C THR A 26 5.54 -19.05 21.27
N LEU A 27 4.40 -18.88 21.97
CA LEU A 27 3.30 -18.02 21.51
C LEU A 27 3.73 -16.57 21.32
N ALA A 28 4.53 -16.03 22.24
CA ALA A 28 5.08 -14.69 22.11
C ALA A 28 6.03 -14.58 20.90
N ILE A 29 6.86 -15.60 20.67
CA ILE A 29 7.77 -15.63 19.51
C ILE A 29 6.96 -15.69 18.20
N THR A 30 5.95 -16.55 18.09
CA THR A 30 5.13 -16.65 16.86
C THR A 30 4.36 -15.37 16.59
N ALA A 31 3.86 -14.70 17.64
CA ALA A 31 3.20 -13.41 17.52
C ALA A 31 4.13 -12.30 16.99
N VAL A 32 5.44 -12.40 17.22
CA VAL A 32 6.46 -11.45 16.69
C VAL A 32 6.95 -11.85 15.30
N VAL A 33 6.95 -13.14 14.98
CA VAL A 33 7.32 -13.63 13.64
C VAL A 33 6.35 -13.12 12.58
N VAL A 34 5.04 -13.08 12.87
CA VAL A 34 4.02 -12.58 11.92
C VAL A 34 4.26 -11.12 11.47
N PRO A 35 4.45 -10.13 12.38
CA PRO A 35 4.74 -8.75 11.98
C PRO A 35 6.12 -8.61 11.35
N ILE A 36 7.13 -9.38 11.77
CA ILE A 36 8.45 -9.38 11.09
C ILE A 36 8.30 -9.86 9.65
N TYR A 37 7.58 -10.96 9.42
CA TYR A 37 7.29 -11.46 8.09
C TYR A 37 6.58 -10.40 7.24
N LEU A 38 5.56 -9.74 7.81
CA LEU A 38 4.86 -8.66 7.13
C LEU A 38 5.79 -7.47 6.80
N LEU A 39 6.68 -7.08 7.72
CA LEU A 39 7.68 -6.02 7.48
C LEU A 39 8.64 -6.40 6.34
N THR A 40 9.14 -7.64 6.32
CA THR A 40 10.00 -8.11 5.21
C THR A 40 9.27 -8.12 3.87
N MET A 41 7.99 -8.46 3.88
CA MET A 41 7.13 -8.39 2.69
C MET A 41 6.93 -6.94 2.25
N MET A 42 6.75 -6.01 3.19
CA MET A 42 6.61 -4.57 2.90
C MET A 42 7.87 -3.97 2.25
N PHE A 43 9.07 -4.39 2.63
CA PHE A 43 10.29 -3.98 1.91
C PHE A 43 10.30 -4.43 0.45
N SER A 44 9.56 -5.49 0.12
CA SER A 44 9.42 -5.97 -1.27
C SER A 44 8.33 -5.21 -2.04
N ILE A 45 7.51 -4.41 -1.37
CA ILE A 45 6.49 -3.55 -2.00
C ILE A 45 7.17 -2.21 -2.32
N PRO A 46 7.44 -1.90 -3.60
CA PRO A 46 7.97 -0.60 -3.97
C PRO A 46 6.95 0.48 -3.62
N GLU A 47 7.44 1.63 -3.16
CA GLU A 47 6.59 2.74 -2.73
C GLU A 47 5.59 3.16 -3.82
N SER A 48 4.45 3.71 -3.36
CA SER A 48 3.34 4.10 -4.22
C SER A 48 3.81 4.95 -5.41
N PRO A 49 3.38 4.65 -6.65
CA PRO A 49 3.77 5.40 -7.86
C PRO A 49 3.42 6.89 -7.77
N TYR A 50 2.37 7.25 -7.00
CA TYR A 50 2.01 8.64 -6.70
C TYR A 50 3.13 9.40 -5.98
N TYR A 51 3.85 8.75 -5.08
CA TYR A 51 4.94 9.38 -4.31
C TYR A 51 6.11 9.76 -5.22
N PHE A 52 6.46 8.89 -6.18
CA PHE A 52 7.54 9.15 -7.14
C PHE A 52 7.20 10.26 -8.14
N LEU A 53 5.94 10.35 -8.59
CA LEU A 53 5.49 11.42 -9.49
C LEU A 53 5.53 12.80 -8.84
N ILE A 54 5.15 12.90 -7.56
CA ILE A 54 5.26 14.16 -6.80
C ILE A 54 6.72 14.61 -6.64
N ARG A 55 7.66 13.66 -6.60
CA ARG A 55 9.10 13.93 -6.46
C ARG A 55 9.81 14.16 -7.80
N ASN A 56 9.06 14.21 -8.90
CA ASN A 56 9.56 14.34 -10.28
C ASN A 56 10.53 13.20 -10.69
N ASP A 57 10.44 12.03 -10.03
CA ASP A 57 11.23 10.84 -10.34
C ASP A 57 10.41 9.86 -11.18
N ARG A 58 10.37 10.15 -12.49
CA ARG A 58 9.57 9.39 -13.47
C ARG A 58 10.06 7.95 -13.64
N GLU A 59 11.35 7.69 -13.41
CA GLU A 59 11.93 6.35 -13.51
C GLU A 59 11.55 5.47 -12.30
N GLY A 60 11.54 6.05 -11.09
CA GLY A 60 11.00 5.39 -9.89
C GLY A 60 9.52 5.05 -10.04
N ALA A 61 8.71 5.97 -10.59
CA ALA A 61 7.29 5.77 -10.84
C ALA A 61 7.04 4.60 -11.82
N LYS A 62 7.78 4.54 -12.94
CA LYS A 62 7.70 3.44 -13.91
C LYS A 62 8.00 2.08 -13.26
N LYS A 63 9.02 2.01 -12.40
CA LYS A 63 9.42 0.77 -11.71
C LYS A 63 8.35 0.29 -10.72
N SER A 64 7.80 1.18 -9.91
CA SER A 64 6.68 0.86 -9.01
C SER A 64 5.43 0.44 -9.76
N LEU A 65 5.09 1.13 -10.87
CA LEU A 65 3.92 0.81 -11.69
C LEU A 65 4.06 -0.57 -12.35
N ARG A 66 5.26 -0.89 -12.84
CA ARG A 66 5.58 -2.21 -13.42
C ARG A 66 5.46 -3.34 -12.41
N TRP A 67 5.86 -3.10 -11.16
CA TRP A 67 5.68 -4.08 -10.08
C TRP A 67 4.21 -4.25 -9.70
N LEU A 68 3.46 -3.15 -9.63
CA LEU A 68 2.04 -3.18 -9.23
C LEU A 68 1.15 -3.85 -10.28
N ARG A 69 1.46 -3.69 -11.58
CA ARG A 69 0.60 -4.14 -12.66
C ARG A 69 1.08 -5.35 -13.45
N ALA A 70 2.27 -5.86 -13.14
CA ALA A 70 2.92 -7.04 -13.74
C ALA A 70 2.72 -7.18 -15.26
N GLU A 71 3.77 -6.91 -16.05
CA GLU A 71 3.82 -7.10 -17.51
C GLU A 71 2.98 -6.13 -18.36
N MET A 72 3.30 -4.84 -18.29
CA MET A 72 2.91 -3.89 -19.34
C MET A 72 4.07 -3.60 -20.28
N ASP A 73 3.76 -3.57 -21.59
CA ASP A 73 4.67 -3.08 -22.62
C ASP A 73 5.15 -1.65 -22.29
N ASN A 74 6.41 -1.35 -22.64
CA ASN A 74 7.06 -0.09 -22.26
C ASN A 74 6.28 1.13 -22.78
N HIS A 75 5.61 1.02 -23.92
CA HIS A 75 4.81 2.10 -24.49
C HIS A 75 3.54 2.39 -23.67
N ASN A 76 2.82 1.35 -23.28
CA ASN A 76 1.61 1.50 -22.45
C ASN A 76 1.93 1.97 -21.03
N LEU A 77 3.12 1.61 -20.52
CA LEU A 77 3.61 2.08 -19.23
C LEU A 77 3.84 3.60 -19.22
N GLU A 78 4.44 4.16 -20.28
CA GLU A 78 4.64 5.61 -20.39
C GLU A 78 3.33 6.39 -20.49
N LEU A 79 2.38 5.90 -21.29
CA LEU A 79 1.07 6.51 -21.42
C LEU A 79 0.29 6.52 -20.10
N GLU A 80 0.44 5.48 -19.29
CA GLU A 80 -0.23 5.42 -17.98
C GLU A 80 0.45 6.31 -16.95
N VAL A 81 1.78 6.38 -16.95
CA VAL A 81 2.54 7.32 -16.12
C VAL A 81 2.13 8.76 -16.42
N ASP A 82 2.00 9.13 -17.70
CA ASP A 82 1.56 10.48 -18.10
C ASP A 82 0.13 10.79 -17.67
N LYS A 83 -0.79 9.82 -17.79
CA LYS A 83 -2.17 9.97 -17.30
C LYS A 83 -2.21 10.16 -15.79
N ILE A 84 -1.43 9.39 -15.03
CA ILE A 84 -1.39 9.52 -13.57
C ILE A 84 -0.75 10.86 -13.19
N GLU A 85 0.28 11.31 -13.90
CA GLU A 85 0.90 12.63 -13.68
C GLU A 85 -0.09 13.77 -13.89
N GLU A 86 -0.88 13.75 -14.96
CA GLU A 86 -1.93 14.74 -15.21
C GLU A 86 -2.99 14.76 -14.10
N VAL A 87 -3.43 13.57 -13.65
CA VAL A 87 -4.39 13.45 -12.55
C VAL A 87 -3.81 13.96 -11.24
N VAL A 88 -2.53 13.67 -10.94
CA VAL A 88 -1.84 14.16 -9.74
C VAL A 88 -1.72 15.68 -9.75
N LEU A 89 -1.33 16.27 -10.88
CA LEU A 89 -1.24 17.73 -11.03
C LEU A 89 -2.61 18.40 -10.86
N GLN A 90 -3.67 17.79 -11.41
CA GLN A 90 -5.03 18.27 -11.20
C GLN A 90 -5.49 18.13 -9.74
N GLN A 91 -5.16 17.00 -9.08
CA GLN A 91 -5.46 16.80 -7.66
C GLN A 91 -4.73 17.79 -6.78
N MET A 92 -3.44 18.07 -7.03
CA MET A 92 -2.68 19.10 -6.32
C MET A 92 -3.26 20.49 -6.50
N LYS A 93 -3.69 20.83 -7.73
CA LYS A 93 -4.38 22.10 -8.01
C LYS A 93 -5.73 22.20 -7.30
N ASN A 94 -6.43 21.07 -7.16
CA ASN A 94 -7.72 20.99 -6.47
C ASN A 94 -7.59 20.83 -4.93
N THR A 95 -6.45 20.45 -4.37
CA THR A 95 -6.24 20.47 -2.91
C THR A 95 -6.17 21.91 -2.37
N GLY A 96 -5.82 22.89 -3.20
CA GLY A 96 -6.03 24.32 -2.91
C GLY A 96 -7.52 24.71 -2.79
N SER A 97 -8.44 23.82 -3.19
CA SER A 97 -9.90 24.04 -3.18
C SER A 97 -10.53 23.90 -1.79
N ILE A 98 -9.81 23.47 -0.74
CA ILE A 98 -10.33 23.55 0.64
C ILE A 98 -10.60 25.02 1.01
N ALA A 99 -9.75 25.95 0.55
CA ALA A 99 -10.02 27.39 0.66
C ALA A 99 -11.18 27.84 -0.25
N ALA A 100 -11.39 27.18 -1.39
CA ALA A 100 -12.47 27.49 -2.34
C ALA A 100 -13.86 27.06 -1.84
N ILE A 101 -13.95 25.99 -1.05
CA ILE A 101 -15.17 25.57 -0.33
C ILE A 101 -15.63 26.69 0.62
N PHE A 102 -14.69 27.41 1.24
CA PHE A 102 -15.00 28.52 2.17
C PHE A 102 -15.18 29.88 1.47
N THR A 103 -14.78 30.00 0.20
CA THR A 103 -14.87 31.24 -0.60
C THR A 103 -16.12 31.29 -1.49
N THR A 104 -16.80 30.16 -1.71
CA THR A 104 -18.09 30.13 -2.41
C THR A 104 -19.17 30.61 -1.42
N ARG A 105 -19.37 31.92 -1.34
CA ARG A 105 -20.44 32.56 -0.58
C ARG A 105 -21.28 33.46 -1.48
#